data_AF-A0A943JYI0-F1
#
_entry.id   AF-A0A943JYI0-F1
#
_cell.length_a   1.000
_cell.length_b   1.000
_cell.length_c   1.000
_cell.angle_alpha   90.00
_cell.angle_beta   90.00
_cell.angle_gamma   90.00
#
_symmetry.space_group_name_H-M   'P 1'
#
loop_
_entity.id
_entity.type
_entity.pdbx_description
1 polymer ?
#
loop_
_entity_poly.entity_id
_entity_poly.type
_entity_poly.pdbx_seq_one_letter_code
_entity_poly.pdbx_strand_id
1 'polypeptide(L)'
;MSAAVKPFIKRGFTLAEVLITLGIIGVVAAMTLPAIVQKQNQKEATARLKKFYSTMSQAIMLSEVDNGSVQYWDKAAIIYNDDGTFNAVENDKIVVVFFDKYLAKYLKISSRGYLREDSRFRFYTRFSDGSMAWYGNGSCIDIVYDYNGGKKPNLLGYDRFSFLLCKGQKPAFAGFNLGEAKKSRDDAIQTCKIAPQKCTGLLQYDNWEFKPDYPWPTIKKSTY
;
A
#
# COMPACT_ATOMS: atom_id res chain seq x y z
N MET A 1 62.87 48.78 24.43
CA MET A 1 62.61 47.82 23.32
C MET A 1 61.16 47.41 23.40
N SER A 2 60.29 47.93 22.51
CA SER A 2 58.88 47.54 22.45
C SER A 2 58.73 46.46 21.39
N ALA A 3 58.35 45.24 21.80
CA ALA A 3 58.08 44.14 20.89
C ALA A 3 56.69 44.31 20.28
N ALA A 4 56.61 44.49 18.97
CA ALA A 4 55.35 44.59 18.24
C ALA A 4 54.66 43.21 18.19
N VAL A 5 53.49 43.10 18.82
CA VAL A 5 52.62 41.93 18.70
C VAL A 5 51.96 41.94 17.33
N LYS A 6 52.24 40.92 16.51
CA LYS A 6 51.70 40.79 15.15
C LYS A 6 50.21 40.36 15.23
N PRO A 7 49.25 41.11 14.67
CA PRO A 7 47.85 40.78 14.78
C PRO A 7 47.52 39.55 13.93
N PHE A 8 46.84 38.57 14.54
CA PHE A 8 46.33 37.39 13.84
C PHE A 8 45.03 37.78 13.11
N ILE A 9 45.09 37.95 11.79
CA ILE A 9 43.89 38.21 10.98
C ILE A 9 43.05 36.95 10.94
N LYS A 10 41.90 36.94 11.64
CA LYS A 10 40.90 35.87 11.50
C LYS A 10 40.22 36.02 10.14
N ARG A 11 40.53 35.11 9.20
CA ARG A 11 39.80 35.01 7.93
C ARG A 11 38.40 34.45 8.22
N GLY A 12 37.37 35.28 8.10
CA GLY A 12 35.97 34.88 8.15
C GLY A 12 35.41 34.73 6.74
N PHE A 13 34.37 33.89 6.59
CA PHE A 13 33.63 33.81 5.33
C PHE A 13 32.90 35.11 5.05
N THR A 14 32.94 35.56 3.80
CA THR A 14 32.14 36.70 3.33
C THR A 14 30.68 36.30 3.19
N LEU A 15 29.78 37.28 3.28
CA LEU A 15 28.34 37.06 3.07
C LEU A 15 28.06 36.44 1.69
N ALA A 16 28.79 36.88 0.65
CA ALA A 16 28.65 36.35 -0.70
C ALA A 16 29.05 34.88 -0.79
N GLU A 17 30.15 34.46 -0.17
CA GLU A 17 30.57 33.06 -0.11
C GLU A 17 29.53 32.17 0.58
N VAL A 18 28.94 32.65 1.68
CA VAL A 18 27.88 31.92 2.39
C VAL A 18 26.61 31.81 1.54
N LEU A 19 26.21 32.88 0.84
CA LEU A 19 25.01 32.86 0.00
C LEU A 19 25.15 31.95 -1.22
N ILE A 20 26.31 31.95 -1.88
CA ILE A 20 26.57 31.08 -3.03
C ILE A 20 26.57 29.61 -2.58
N THR A 21 27.21 29.29 -1.46
CA THR A 21 27.25 27.91 -0.93
C THR A 21 25.87 27.41 -0.52
N LEU A 22 25.08 28.23 0.19
CA LEU A 22 23.69 27.90 0.52
C LEU A 22 22.81 27.77 -0.74
N GLY A 23 23.03 28.61 -1.75
CA GLY A 23 22.33 28.52 -3.03
C GLY A 23 22.61 27.20 -3.75
N ILE A 24 23.89 26.80 -3.86
CA ILE A 24 24.29 25.55 -4.48
C ILE A 24 23.73 24.35 -3.70
N ILE A 25 23.87 24.33 -2.37
CA ILE A 25 23.34 23.26 -1.54
C ILE A 25 21.81 23.19 -1.67
N GLY A 26 21.12 24.33 -1.72
CA GLY A 26 19.67 24.39 -1.90
C GLY A 26 19.20 23.77 -3.22
N VAL A 27 19.86 24.10 -4.34
CA VAL A 27 19.53 23.52 -5.66
C VAL A 27 19.80 22.02 -5.69
N VAL A 28 20.96 21.58 -5.20
CA VAL A 28 21.34 20.16 -5.17
C VAL A 28 20.40 19.37 -4.27
N ALA A 29 20.05 19.89 -3.09
CA ALA A 29 19.10 19.26 -2.18
C ALA A 29 17.70 19.13 -2.82
N ALA A 30 17.21 20.18 -3.49
CA ALA A 30 15.92 20.15 -4.17
C ALA A 30 15.82 19.05 -5.24
N MET A 31 16.92 18.74 -5.94
CA MET A 31 16.97 17.68 -6.95
C MET A 31 17.12 16.28 -6.37
N THR A 32 17.80 16.14 -5.22
CA THR A 32 18.17 14.83 -4.65
C THR A 32 17.19 14.33 -3.59
N LEU A 33 16.58 15.22 -2.80
CA LEU A 33 15.64 14.86 -1.74
C LEU A 33 14.45 14.03 -2.23
N PRO A 34 13.78 14.37 -3.36
CA PRO A 34 12.65 13.57 -3.85
C PRO A 34 13.06 12.12 -4.17
N ALA A 35 14.22 11.92 -4.80
CA ALA A 35 14.72 10.60 -5.18
C ALA A 35 15.09 9.74 -3.95
N ILE A 36 15.72 10.36 -2.93
CA ILE A 36 16.07 9.68 -1.68
C ILE A 36 14.81 9.27 -0.92
N VAL A 37 13.84 10.18 -0.78
CA VAL A 37 12.56 9.90 -0.12
C VAL A 37 11.80 8.79 -0.84
N GLN A 38 11.74 8.82 -2.18
CA GLN A 38 11.10 7.76 -2.95
C GLN A 38 11.77 6.40 -2.70
N LYS A 39 13.10 6.33 -2.70
CA LYS A 39 13.84 5.09 -2.44
C LYS A 39 13.62 4.57 -1.01
N GLN A 40 13.49 5.47 -0.03
CA GLN A 40 13.15 5.08 1.34
C GLN A 40 11.73 4.52 1.43
N ASN A 41 10.75 5.21 0.82
CA ASN A 41 9.37 4.77 0.77
C ASN A 41 9.22 3.40 0.09
N GLN A 42 9.98 3.14 -0.98
CA GLN A 42 10.05 1.83 -1.65
C GLN A 42 10.49 0.73 -0.70
N LYS A 43 11.58 0.95 0.04
CA LYS A 43 12.10 -0.03 1.00
C LYS A 43 11.09 -0.30 2.11
N GLU A 44 10.46 0.74 2.64
CA GLU A 44 9.40 0.58 3.65
C GLU A 44 8.22 -0.19 3.07
N ALA A 45 7.70 0.20 1.91
CA ALA A 45 6.59 -0.48 1.25
C ALA A 45 6.88 -1.96 1.01
N THR A 46 8.07 -2.33 0.52
CA THR A 46 8.48 -3.74 0.36
C THR A 46 8.44 -4.49 1.68
N ALA A 47 9.03 -3.94 2.76
CA ALA A 47 9.02 -4.59 4.06
C ALA A 47 7.59 -4.78 4.60
N ARG A 48 6.75 -3.75 4.45
CA ARG A 48 5.35 -3.76 4.88
C ARG A 48 4.50 -4.74 4.10
N LEU A 49 4.68 -4.83 2.78
CA LEU A 49 3.96 -5.75 1.91
C LEU A 49 4.33 -7.20 2.22
N LYS A 50 5.63 -7.52 2.35
CA LYS A 50 6.10 -8.85 2.76
C LYS A 50 5.47 -9.27 4.09
N LYS A 51 5.49 -8.36 5.09
CA LYS A 51 4.88 -8.58 6.40
C LYS A 51 3.38 -8.80 6.31
N PHE A 52 2.66 -7.94 5.59
CA PHE A 52 1.21 -8.03 5.43
C PHE A 52 0.80 -9.34 4.75
N TYR A 53 1.43 -9.66 3.62
CA TYR A 53 1.16 -10.91 2.90
C TYR A 53 1.41 -12.13 3.79
N SER A 54 2.56 -12.19 4.48
CA SER A 54 2.88 -13.30 5.39
C SER A 54 1.88 -13.40 6.55
N THR A 55 1.50 -12.26 7.15
CA THR A 55 0.53 -12.23 8.27
C THR A 55 -0.84 -12.71 7.81
N MET A 56 -1.31 -12.26 6.64
CA MET A 56 -2.58 -12.70 6.07
C MET A 56 -2.57 -14.18 5.69
N SER A 57 -1.50 -14.67 5.05
CA SER A 57 -1.35 -16.09 4.72
C SER A 57 -1.33 -16.98 5.97
N GLN A 58 -0.66 -16.56 7.03
CA GLN A 58 -0.67 -17.27 8.31
C GLN A 58 -2.05 -17.24 8.96
N ALA A 59 -2.74 -16.10 8.95
CA ALA A 59 -4.10 -15.99 9.49
C ALA A 59 -5.09 -16.90 8.74
N ILE A 60 -4.98 -16.98 7.42
CA ILE A 60 -5.79 -17.89 6.60
C ILE A 60 -5.47 -19.35 6.94
N MET A 61 -4.20 -19.73 7.03
CA MET A 61 -3.80 -21.09 7.39
C MET A 61 -4.34 -21.50 8.77
N LEU A 62 -4.27 -20.62 9.77
CA LEU A 62 -4.84 -20.86 11.09
C LEU A 62 -6.36 -20.97 11.06
N SER A 63 -7.01 -20.15 10.24
CA SER A 63 -8.45 -20.23 10.03
C SER A 63 -8.86 -21.52 9.32
N GLU A 64 -8.05 -22.05 8.40
CA GLU A 64 -8.32 -23.33 7.76
C GLU A 64 -8.27 -24.52 8.72
N VAL A 65 -7.47 -24.43 9.80
CA VAL A 65 -7.42 -25.46 10.85
C VAL A 65 -8.75 -25.52 11.62
N ASP A 66 -9.33 -24.37 11.97
CA ASP A 66 -10.56 -24.30 12.77
C ASP A 66 -11.85 -24.36 11.91
N ASN A 67 -11.81 -23.81 10.69
CA ASN A 67 -12.99 -23.62 9.84
C ASN A 67 -13.00 -24.49 8.56
N GLY A 68 -11.98 -25.33 8.37
CA GLY A 68 -11.78 -26.10 7.14
C GLY A 68 -11.25 -25.26 5.98
N SER A 69 -11.00 -25.92 4.83
CA SER A 69 -10.35 -25.28 3.69
C SER A 69 -11.13 -24.07 3.14
N VAL A 70 -10.41 -23.02 2.70
CA VAL A 70 -10.96 -21.76 2.15
C VAL A 70 -12.02 -21.98 1.07
N GLN A 71 -11.91 -23.07 0.30
CA GLN A 71 -12.88 -23.40 -0.76
C GLN A 71 -14.32 -23.58 -0.24
N TYR A 72 -14.49 -23.91 1.05
CA TYR A 72 -15.78 -24.13 1.69
C TYR A 72 -16.23 -22.98 2.59
N TRP A 73 -15.47 -21.89 2.70
CA TRP A 73 -15.85 -20.77 3.55
C TRP A 73 -17.13 -20.09 3.07
N ASP A 74 -17.95 -19.52 3.96
CA ASP A 74 -19.22 -18.91 3.62
C ASP A 74 -19.00 -17.46 3.16
N LYS A 75 -18.99 -17.24 1.84
CA LYS A 75 -18.98 -15.90 1.24
C LYS A 75 -20.37 -15.61 0.70
N ALA A 76 -20.94 -14.47 1.09
CA ALA A 76 -22.19 -13.99 0.53
C ALA A 76 -22.07 -13.76 -1.00
N ALA A 77 -23.16 -13.94 -1.73
CA ALA A 77 -23.25 -13.51 -3.11
C ALA A 77 -23.06 -11.98 -3.21
N ILE A 78 -22.69 -11.48 -4.39
CA ILE A 78 -22.66 -10.04 -4.62
C ILE A 78 -24.09 -9.53 -4.58
N ILE A 79 -24.32 -8.48 -3.79
CA ILE A 79 -25.63 -7.84 -3.66
C ILE A 79 -25.76 -6.73 -4.71
N TYR A 80 -26.86 -6.74 -5.45
CA TYR A 80 -27.19 -5.72 -6.44
C TYR A 80 -28.40 -4.91 -5.98
N ASN A 81 -28.50 -3.67 -6.44
CA ASN A 81 -29.71 -2.86 -6.31
C ASN A 81 -30.79 -3.36 -7.27
N ASP A 82 -32.02 -2.88 -7.11
CA ASP A 82 -33.15 -3.23 -7.96
C ASP A 82 -32.93 -2.86 -9.45
N ASP A 83 -32.08 -1.86 -9.71
CA ASP A 83 -31.67 -1.43 -11.05
C ASP A 83 -30.53 -2.28 -11.66
N GLY A 84 -30.07 -3.32 -10.95
CA GLY A 84 -28.98 -4.21 -11.36
C GLY A 84 -27.58 -3.64 -11.13
N THR A 85 -27.44 -2.45 -10.54
CA THR A 85 -26.13 -1.87 -10.19
C THR A 85 -25.55 -2.50 -8.91
N PHE A 86 -24.22 -2.48 -8.77
CA PHE A 86 -23.56 -3.00 -7.57
C PHE A 86 -23.96 -2.21 -6.32
N ASN A 87 -24.55 -2.87 -5.32
CA ASN A 87 -24.93 -2.23 -4.07
C ASN A 87 -23.72 -2.13 -3.12
N ALA A 88 -22.98 -1.03 -3.19
CA ALA A 88 -21.77 -0.85 -2.38
C ALA A 88 -22.05 -0.90 -0.87
N VAL A 89 -23.18 -0.37 -0.42
CA VAL A 89 -23.50 -0.27 1.01
C VAL A 89 -23.76 -1.64 1.62
N GLU A 90 -24.59 -2.45 0.98
CA GLU A 90 -24.94 -3.79 1.49
C GLU A 90 -23.75 -4.75 1.37
N ASN A 91 -22.97 -4.67 0.30
CA ASN A 91 -21.75 -5.48 0.15
C ASN A 91 -20.67 -5.11 1.18
N ASP A 92 -20.53 -3.83 1.54
CA ASP A 92 -19.58 -3.41 2.57
C ASP A 92 -20.05 -3.80 3.99
N LYS A 93 -21.36 -3.95 4.23
CA LYS A 93 -21.88 -4.45 5.51
C LYS A 93 -21.66 -5.95 5.66
N ILE A 94 -21.98 -6.73 4.63
CA ILE A 94 -21.96 -8.20 4.71
C ILE A 94 -20.53 -8.77 4.82
N VAL A 95 -19.52 -8.05 4.31
CA VAL A 95 -18.11 -8.49 4.40
C VAL A 95 -17.62 -8.60 5.85
N VAL A 96 -18.22 -7.87 6.79
CA VAL A 96 -17.84 -7.91 8.21
C VAL A 96 -18.16 -9.26 8.83
N VAL A 97 -19.27 -9.89 8.41
CA VAL A 97 -19.64 -11.24 8.88
C VAL A 97 -18.59 -12.26 8.44
N PHE A 98 -18.11 -12.15 7.20
CA PHE A 98 -17.01 -12.98 6.70
C PHE A 98 -15.72 -12.72 7.50
N PHE A 99 -15.36 -11.44 7.70
CA PHE A 99 -14.15 -11.07 8.43
C PHE A 99 -14.17 -11.60 9.87
N ASP A 100 -15.29 -11.44 10.57
CA ASP A 100 -15.43 -11.85 11.98
C ASP A 100 -15.33 -13.36 12.15
N LYS A 101 -15.91 -14.11 11.21
CA LYS A 101 -15.87 -15.58 11.24
C LYS A 101 -14.48 -16.12 10.92
N TYR A 102 -13.84 -15.60 9.87
CA TYR A 102 -12.66 -16.26 9.28
C TYR A 102 -11.32 -15.58 9.56
N LEU A 103 -11.29 -14.30 9.92
CA LEU A 103 -10.03 -13.53 9.99
C LEU A 103 -9.80 -12.82 11.32
N ALA A 104 -10.86 -12.33 11.98
CA ALA A 104 -10.75 -11.49 13.16
C ALA A 104 -9.97 -12.15 14.32
N LYS A 105 -10.16 -13.45 14.55
CA LYS A 105 -9.47 -14.22 15.60
C LYS A 105 -7.96 -14.32 15.36
N TYR A 106 -7.52 -14.33 14.10
CA TYR A 106 -6.14 -14.65 13.72
C TYR A 106 -5.31 -13.43 13.34
N LEU A 107 -5.95 -12.27 13.17
CA LEU A 107 -5.28 -11.01 12.86
C LEU A 107 -5.12 -10.15 14.12
N LYS A 108 -3.88 -9.70 14.36
CA LYS A 108 -3.59 -8.70 15.40
C LYS A 108 -3.96 -7.31 14.91
N ILE A 109 -5.24 -6.97 15.02
CA ILE A 109 -5.75 -5.63 14.71
C ILE A 109 -5.71 -4.73 15.96
N SER A 110 -5.34 -3.47 15.76
CA SER A 110 -5.38 -2.44 16.80
C SER A 110 -6.79 -1.88 16.95
N SER A 111 -7.46 -1.63 15.83
CA SER A 111 -8.85 -1.16 15.81
C SER A 111 -9.54 -1.56 14.50
N ARG A 112 -10.86 -1.45 14.48
CA ARG A 112 -11.70 -1.62 13.28
C ARG A 112 -12.78 -0.55 13.25
N GLY A 113 -13.32 -0.26 12.07
CA GLY A 113 -14.40 0.71 11.92
C GLY A 113 -14.91 0.80 10.50
N TYR A 114 -15.67 1.86 10.24
CA TYR A 114 -16.23 2.15 8.92
C TYR A 114 -15.80 3.56 8.50
N LEU A 115 -15.32 3.71 7.27
CA LEU A 115 -15.17 5.03 6.66
C LEU A 115 -16.48 5.41 6.00
N ARG A 116 -16.96 6.61 6.32
CA ARG A 116 -18.14 7.20 5.69
C ARG A 116 -17.66 8.18 4.63
N GLU A 117 -17.80 7.81 3.37
CA GLU A 117 -17.45 8.65 2.21
C GLU A 117 -18.62 8.55 1.22
N ASP A 118 -19.28 9.68 0.93
CA ASP A 118 -20.39 9.80 -0.03
C ASP A 118 -21.44 8.66 0.05
N SER A 119 -21.94 8.40 1.26
CA SER A 119 -22.93 7.36 1.58
C SER A 119 -22.44 5.89 1.52
N ARG A 120 -21.15 5.64 1.28
CA ARG A 120 -20.54 4.30 1.40
C ARG A 120 -20.01 4.05 2.81
N PHE A 121 -20.01 2.78 3.23
CA PHE A 121 -19.55 2.33 4.54
C PHE A 121 -18.39 1.35 4.39
N ARG A 122 -17.21 1.81 4.00
CA ARG A 122 -16.12 0.85 3.76
C ARG A 122 -15.57 0.33 5.10
N PHE A 123 -15.77 -0.96 5.37
CA PHE A 123 -15.20 -1.62 6.54
C PHE A 123 -13.67 -1.63 6.45
N TYR A 124 -13.01 -1.24 7.54
CA TYR A 124 -11.57 -1.22 7.63
C TYR A 124 -11.04 -1.73 8.96
N THR A 125 -9.81 -2.21 8.93
CA THR A 125 -9.00 -2.51 10.11
C THR A 125 -7.76 -1.62 10.13
N ARG A 126 -7.26 -1.32 11.32
CA ARG A 126 -5.96 -0.70 11.56
C ARG A 126 -5.06 -1.68 12.27
N PHE A 127 -3.81 -1.75 11.83
CA PHE A 127 -2.80 -2.57 12.47
C PHE A 127 -2.00 -1.73 13.48
N SER A 128 -1.31 -2.39 14.40
CA SER A 128 -0.51 -1.73 15.44
C SER A 128 0.64 -0.88 14.89
N ASP A 129 0.99 -1.09 13.62
CA ASP A 129 2.07 -0.38 12.94
C ASP A 129 1.61 0.81 12.09
N GLY A 130 0.34 1.19 12.21
CA GLY A 130 -0.26 2.35 11.54
C GLY A 130 -0.81 2.06 10.14
N SER A 131 -0.55 0.88 9.58
CA SER A 131 -1.12 0.45 8.31
C SER A 131 -2.63 0.17 8.44
N MET A 132 -3.33 0.20 7.31
CA MET A 132 -4.78 0.00 7.24
C MET A 132 -5.13 -1.03 6.16
N ALA A 133 -6.21 -1.78 6.35
CA ALA A 133 -6.78 -2.60 5.29
C ALA A 133 -8.29 -2.39 5.20
N TRP A 134 -8.80 -2.29 3.98
CA TRP A 134 -10.23 -2.31 3.68
C TRP A 134 -10.63 -3.65 3.08
N TYR A 135 -11.85 -4.07 3.37
CA TYR A 135 -12.40 -5.34 2.89
C TYR A 135 -13.70 -5.07 2.15
N GLY A 136 -13.90 -5.74 1.01
CA GLY A 136 -15.11 -5.65 0.21
C GLY A 136 -15.63 -7.02 -0.22
N ASN A 137 -16.95 -7.14 -0.37
CA ASN A 137 -17.59 -8.32 -0.93
C ASN A 137 -17.71 -8.19 -2.46
N GLY A 138 -16.70 -8.66 -3.19
CA GLY A 138 -16.66 -8.69 -4.65
C GLY A 138 -16.84 -10.10 -5.21
N SER A 139 -16.24 -10.34 -6.38
CA SER A 139 -16.12 -11.70 -6.95
C SER A 139 -15.34 -12.62 -5.99
N CYS A 140 -14.33 -12.06 -5.33
CA CYS A 140 -13.65 -12.63 -4.19
C CYS A 140 -13.86 -11.71 -2.97
N ILE A 141 -13.17 -12.01 -1.86
CA ILE A 141 -13.00 -11.01 -0.80
C ILE A 141 -11.90 -10.06 -1.26
N ASP A 142 -12.28 -8.83 -1.58
CA ASP A 142 -11.38 -7.80 -2.07
C ASP A 142 -10.73 -7.13 -0.86
N ILE A 143 -9.40 -7.07 -0.84
CA ILE A 143 -8.65 -6.47 0.27
C ILE A 143 -7.74 -5.38 -0.29
N VAL A 144 -7.92 -4.14 0.17
CA VAL A 144 -7.01 -3.04 -0.19
C VAL A 144 -6.17 -2.71 1.03
N TYR A 145 -4.87 -2.93 0.95
CA TYR A 145 -3.92 -2.67 2.02
C TYR A 145 -3.18 -1.36 1.77
N ASP A 146 -3.17 -0.49 2.78
CA ASP A 146 -2.43 0.76 2.81
C ASP A 146 -1.29 0.66 3.80
N TYR A 147 -0.04 0.66 3.30
CA TYR A 147 1.11 0.41 4.16
C TYR A 147 1.43 1.57 5.11
N ASN A 148 1.06 2.80 4.73
CA ASN A 148 1.33 4.01 5.50
C ASN A 148 0.06 4.57 6.17
N GLY A 149 -1.08 3.91 5.97
CA GLY A 149 -2.37 4.26 6.56
C GLY A 149 -3.01 5.43 5.83
N GLY A 150 -3.73 6.32 6.52
CA GLY A 150 -4.40 7.45 5.87
C GLY A 150 -3.48 8.55 5.31
N LYS A 151 -2.16 8.34 5.27
CA LYS A 151 -1.19 9.38 4.87
C LYS A 151 -1.17 9.53 3.34
N LYS A 152 -1.06 10.76 2.84
CA LYS A 152 -0.93 11.02 1.41
C LYS A 152 0.33 10.35 0.83
N PRO A 153 0.33 9.92 -0.45
CA PRO A 153 -0.63 10.29 -1.49
C PRO A 153 -1.92 9.46 -1.58
N ASN A 154 -2.06 8.32 -0.91
CA ASN A 154 -3.25 7.45 -0.94
C ASN A 154 -3.61 6.98 -2.37
N LEU A 155 -2.59 6.57 -3.15
CA LEU A 155 -2.68 6.14 -4.54
C LEU A 155 -2.51 4.61 -4.69
N LEU A 156 -3.41 4.01 -5.47
CA LEU A 156 -3.30 2.61 -5.87
C LEU A 156 -2.00 2.36 -6.62
N GLY A 157 -1.30 1.27 -6.29
CA GLY A 157 0.00 0.93 -6.85
C GLY A 157 1.16 1.81 -6.35
N TYR A 158 0.92 2.72 -5.41
CA TYR A 158 1.98 3.52 -4.77
C TYR A 158 2.07 3.23 -3.27
N ASP A 159 0.97 3.44 -2.55
CA ASP A 159 0.85 3.11 -1.12
C ASP A 159 -0.35 2.22 -0.79
N ARG A 160 -1.33 2.16 -1.68
CA ARG A 160 -2.46 1.23 -1.61
C ARG A 160 -2.28 0.06 -2.58
N PHE A 161 -2.40 -1.15 -2.07
CA PHE A 161 -2.17 -2.40 -2.80
C PHE A 161 -3.37 -3.33 -2.65
N SER A 162 -3.94 -3.74 -3.79
CA SER A 162 -5.11 -4.61 -3.85
C SER A 162 -4.72 -6.08 -3.84
N PHE A 163 -5.41 -6.88 -3.03
CA PHE A 163 -5.30 -8.32 -2.91
C PHE A 163 -6.69 -8.94 -3.05
N LEU A 164 -6.73 -10.23 -3.38
CA LEU A 164 -7.94 -11.04 -3.44
C LEU A 164 -7.78 -12.26 -2.56
N LEU A 165 -8.83 -12.59 -1.81
CA LEU A 165 -9.01 -13.89 -1.17
C LEU A 165 -10.16 -14.64 -1.86
N CYS A 166 -9.80 -15.61 -2.69
CA CYS A 166 -10.71 -16.32 -3.59
C CYS A 166 -10.87 -17.79 -3.19
N LYS A 167 -12.09 -18.31 -3.31
CA LYS A 167 -12.37 -19.75 -3.17
C LYS A 167 -11.80 -20.52 -4.35
N GLY A 168 -11.21 -21.69 -4.09
CA GLY A 168 -10.75 -22.61 -5.13
C GLY A 168 -9.51 -22.14 -5.92
N GLN A 169 -8.92 -20.99 -5.57
CA GLN A 169 -7.64 -20.54 -6.11
C GLN A 169 -6.47 -21.03 -5.26
N LYS A 170 -5.33 -21.30 -5.90
CA LYS A 170 -4.07 -21.65 -5.25
C LYS A 170 -2.96 -20.70 -5.73
N PRO A 171 -2.40 -19.84 -4.86
CA PRO A 171 -2.83 -19.60 -3.48
C PRO A 171 -4.21 -18.94 -3.42
N ALA A 172 -4.95 -19.17 -2.33
CA ALA A 172 -6.27 -18.56 -2.14
C ALA A 172 -6.17 -17.05 -1.92
N PHE A 173 -5.06 -16.57 -1.36
CA PHE A 173 -4.75 -15.16 -1.15
C PHE A 173 -3.61 -14.73 -2.08
N ALA A 174 -3.86 -13.73 -2.92
CA ALA A 174 -2.89 -13.22 -3.88
C ALA A 174 -3.10 -11.73 -4.14
N GLY A 175 -2.09 -11.08 -4.71
CA GLY A 175 -2.22 -9.75 -5.30
C GLY A 175 -3.29 -9.76 -6.38
N PHE A 176 -4.06 -8.66 -6.46
CA PHE A 176 -5.04 -8.49 -7.53
C PHE A 176 -4.35 -8.69 -8.88
N ASN A 177 -5.04 -9.39 -9.80
CA ASN A 177 -4.57 -9.77 -11.13
C ASN A 177 -3.67 -11.03 -11.23
N LEU A 178 -3.38 -11.74 -10.14
CA LEU A 178 -2.61 -13.00 -10.15
C LEU A 178 -3.44 -14.31 -10.12
N GLY A 179 -4.75 -14.22 -9.88
CA GLY A 179 -5.64 -15.39 -9.82
C GLY A 179 -6.18 -15.87 -11.19
N GLU A 180 -5.83 -15.19 -12.27
CA GLU A 180 -6.17 -15.62 -13.63
C GLU A 180 -5.04 -16.51 -14.16
N ALA A 181 -5.33 -17.80 -14.32
CA ALA A 181 -4.38 -18.77 -14.84
C ALA A 181 -3.74 -18.25 -16.15
N LYS A 182 -2.40 -18.17 -16.16
CA LYS A 182 -1.52 -17.77 -17.28
C LYS A 182 -1.30 -16.26 -17.47
N LYS A 183 -0.66 -15.60 -16.51
CA LYS A 183 0.02 -14.33 -16.76
C LYS A 183 1.52 -14.50 -16.56
N SER A 184 2.31 -13.98 -17.48
CA SER A 184 3.75 -13.82 -17.26
C SER A 184 4.01 -12.55 -16.42
N ARG A 185 5.25 -12.38 -15.93
CA ARG A 185 5.65 -11.10 -15.34
C ARG A 185 5.48 -9.94 -16.33
N ASP A 186 5.72 -10.19 -17.62
CA ASP A 186 5.57 -9.19 -18.68
C ASP A 186 4.10 -8.78 -18.86
N ASP A 187 3.15 -9.71 -18.76
CA ASP A 187 1.73 -9.35 -18.76
C ASP A 187 1.34 -8.54 -17.51
N ALA A 188 1.92 -8.90 -16.37
CA ALA A 188 1.70 -8.19 -15.11
C ALA A 188 2.20 -6.73 -15.18
N ILE A 189 3.34 -6.47 -15.85
CA ILE A 189 3.84 -5.10 -16.01
C ILE A 189 2.96 -4.26 -16.93
N GLN A 190 2.44 -4.83 -18.03
CA GLN A 190 1.57 -4.11 -18.96
C GLN A 190 0.23 -3.79 -18.32
N THR A 191 -0.35 -4.74 -17.59
CA THR A 191 -1.62 -4.53 -16.88
C THR A 191 -1.49 -3.52 -15.73
N CYS A 192 -0.36 -3.52 -15.01
CA CYS A 192 -0.05 -2.53 -13.98
C CYS A 192 0.07 -1.10 -14.55
N LYS A 193 0.68 -0.93 -15.74
CA LYS A 193 0.75 0.37 -16.44
C LYS A 193 -0.63 0.94 -16.78
N ILE A 194 -1.58 0.08 -17.15
CA ILE A 194 -2.94 0.49 -17.53
C ILE A 194 -3.80 0.75 -16.30
N ALA A 195 -3.66 -0.08 -15.27
CA ALA A 195 -4.56 -0.12 -14.13
C ALA A 195 -3.74 -0.29 -12.82
N PRO A 196 -3.47 0.80 -12.08
CA PRO A 196 -2.60 0.77 -10.89
C PRO A 196 -3.03 -0.21 -9.80
N GLN A 197 -4.33 -0.54 -9.69
CA GLN A 197 -4.83 -1.57 -8.79
C GLN A 197 -4.30 -2.98 -9.09
N LYS A 198 -3.86 -3.24 -10.33
CA LYS A 198 -3.30 -4.53 -10.78
C LYS A 198 -1.81 -4.66 -10.48
N CYS A 199 -1.16 -3.61 -9.97
CA CYS A 199 0.27 -3.61 -9.69
C CYS A 199 0.69 -4.55 -8.55
N THR A 200 -0.21 -4.88 -7.62
CA THR A 200 0.10 -5.85 -6.57
C THR A 200 0.44 -7.22 -7.14
N GLY A 201 -0.20 -7.62 -8.25
CA GLY A 201 0.12 -8.87 -8.93
C GLY A 201 1.54 -8.88 -9.50
N LEU A 202 1.99 -7.77 -10.09
CA LEU A 202 3.39 -7.61 -10.51
C LEU A 202 4.35 -7.70 -9.32
N LEU A 203 4.02 -7.01 -8.22
CA LEU A 203 4.86 -7.03 -7.02
C LEU A 203 5.00 -8.44 -6.45
N GLN A 204 3.94 -9.23 -6.44
CA GLN A 204 4.04 -10.61 -5.96
C GLN A 204 4.93 -11.49 -6.88
N TYR A 205 4.95 -11.29 -8.20
CA TYR A 205 5.97 -11.92 -9.08
C TYR A 205 7.39 -11.47 -8.71
N ASP A 206 7.53 -10.21 -8.31
CA ASP A 206 8.80 -9.61 -7.93
C ASP A 206 9.14 -9.81 -6.45
N ASN A 207 8.53 -10.79 -5.77
CA ASN A 207 8.76 -11.06 -4.34
C ASN A 207 8.56 -9.81 -3.47
N TRP A 208 7.58 -8.98 -3.82
CA TRP A 208 7.20 -7.72 -3.19
C TRP A 208 8.25 -6.61 -3.32
N GLU A 209 9.16 -6.73 -4.29
CA GLU A 209 10.24 -5.76 -4.52
C GLU A 209 9.90 -4.84 -5.68
N PHE A 210 10.09 -3.53 -5.47
CA PHE A 210 9.96 -2.55 -6.52
C PHE A 210 11.21 -2.56 -7.41
N LYS A 211 11.16 -3.35 -8.49
CA LYS A 211 12.23 -3.39 -9.49
C LYS A 211 12.33 -2.06 -10.27
N PRO A 212 13.47 -1.78 -10.93
CA PRO A 212 13.69 -0.52 -11.64
C PRO A 212 12.65 -0.20 -12.73
N ASP A 213 12.02 -1.23 -13.29
CA ASP A 213 10.98 -1.14 -14.32
C ASP A 213 9.56 -0.99 -13.76
N TYR A 214 9.39 -0.92 -12.44
CA TYR A 214 8.08 -0.74 -11.81
C TYR A 214 7.41 0.56 -12.30
N PRO A 215 6.20 0.49 -12.87
CA PRO A 215 5.53 1.66 -13.46
C PRO A 215 4.86 2.48 -12.36
N TRP A 216 5.63 3.37 -11.74
CA TRP A 216 5.15 4.26 -10.69
C TRP A 216 3.94 5.08 -11.17
N PRO A 217 2.81 5.07 -10.43
CA PRO A 217 1.68 5.95 -10.72
C PRO A 217 2.15 7.42 -10.68
N THR A 218 1.73 8.21 -11.66
CA THR A 218 2.01 9.63 -11.66
C THR A 218 1.26 10.30 -10.51
N ILE A 219 2.00 10.94 -9.60
CA ILE A 219 1.41 11.79 -8.57
C ILE A 219 0.88 13.03 -9.30
N LYS A 220 -0.39 13.02 -9.69
CA LYS A 220 -1.05 14.24 -10.17
C LYS A 220 -1.01 15.23 -9.01
N LYS A 221 -0.19 16.29 -9.13
CA LYS A 221 -0.25 17.41 -8.21
C LYS A 221 -1.68 17.92 -8.27
N SER A 222 -2.39 17.83 -7.14
CA SER A 222 -3.67 18.51 -6.96
C SER A 222 -3.43 19.97 -7.25
N THR A 223 -3.80 20.43 -8.45
CA THR A 223 -3.98 21.84 -8.73
C THR A 223 -5.13 22.29 -7.86
N TYR A 224 -4.80 23.00 -6.78
CA TYR A 224 -5.74 23.81 -6.02
C TYR A 224 -6.29 24.91 -6.92
#